data_AF-A0AA42HL49-F1
#
_entry.id   AF-A0AA42HL49-F1
#
_cell.length_a   1.000
_cell.length_b   1.000
_cell.length_c   1.000
_cell.angle_alpha   90.00
_cell.angle_beta   90.00
_cell.angle_gamma   90.00
#
_symmetry.space_group_name_H-M   'P 1'
#
loop_
_entity.id
_entity.type
_entity.pdbx_description
1 polymer ?
#
loop_
_entity_poly.entity_id
_entity_poly.type
_entity_poly.pdbx_seq_one_letter_code
_entity_poly.pdbx_strand_id
1 'polypeptide(L)'
;MPEQTLKACQVGDNDIVAAYDEAGAIKVLCDYCGYPDNEYTSEEVQLVGDRYLDSREAFDTDEGKVVKVDKTLREEMAELTEPAYLCGWE
;
A
#
# COMPACT_ATOMS: atom_id res chain seq x y z
N MET A 1 -9.01 23.08 6.51
CA MET A 1 -9.01 22.20 5.31
C MET A 1 -9.11 20.79 5.85
N PRO A 2 -9.95 19.88 5.32
CA PRO A 2 -9.90 18.50 5.78
C PRO A 2 -8.48 18.00 5.54
N GLU A 3 -7.79 17.58 6.59
CA GLU A 3 -6.46 16.99 6.48
C GLU A 3 -6.60 15.72 5.65
N GLN A 4 -6.08 15.76 4.41
CA GLN A 4 -5.99 14.57 3.57
C GLN A 4 -4.88 13.70 4.18
N THR A 5 -5.28 12.73 5.00
CA THR A 5 -4.37 11.77 5.63
C THR A 5 -4.20 10.58 4.69
N LEU A 6 -2.94 10.21 4.42
CA LEU A 6 -2.63 8.99 3.68
C LEU A 6 -3.14 7.77 4.45
N LYS A 7 -3.73 6.83 3.72
CA LYS A 7 -4.18 5.53 4.20
C LYS A 7 -3.46 4.45 3.41
N ALA A 8 -3.08 3.35 4.07
CA ALA A 8 -2.60 2.18 3.36
C ALA A 8 -3.81 1.47 2.77
N CYS A 9 -3.80 1.36 1.45
CA CYS A 9 -4.79 0.66 0.66
C CYS A 9 -4.10 -0.54 0.03
N GLN A 10 -4.63 -1.73 0.25
CA GLN A 10 -4.31 -2.89 -0.54
C GLN A 10 -5.10 -2.81 -1.84
N VAL A 11 -4.43 -2.98 -2.98
CA VAL A 11 -5.05 -3.03 -4.31
C VAL A 11 -4.82 -4.43 -4.87
N GLY A 12 -5.91 -5.08 -5.29
CA GLY A 12 -5.89 -6.50 -5.61
C GLY A 12 -5.53 -7.35 -4.39
N ASP A 13 -4.87 -8.48 -4.63
CA ASP A 13 -4.53 -9.44 -3.57
C ASP A 13 -3.22 -9.15 -2.86
N ASN A 14 -2.36 -8.31 -3.44
CA ASN A 14 -0.92 -8.42 -3.23
C ASN A 14 -0.20 -7.10 -3.01
N ASP A 15 -0.74 -5.98 -3.49
CA ASP A 15 -0.02 -4.70 -3.50
C ASP A 15 -0.59 -3.74 -2.47
N ILE A 16 0.29 -3.06 -1.73
CA ILE A 16 -0.05 -2.03 -0.75
C ILE A 16 0.50 -0.68 -1.23
N VAL A 17 -0.40 0.31 -1.23
CA VAL A 17 -0.10 1.68 -1.62
C VAL A 17 -0.61 2.66 -0.56
N ALA A 18 0.11 3.76 -0.37
CA ALA A 18 -0.34 4.90 0.40
C ALA A 18 -1.15 5.83 -0.50
N ALA A 19 -2.42 6.09 -0.16
CA ALA A 19 -3.26 7.02 -0.90
C ALA A 19 -4.33 7.67 -0.02
N TYR A 20 -4.93 8.76 -0.48
CA TYR A 20 -6.00 9.45 0.25
C TYR A 20 -7.36 8.74 0.12
N ASP A 21 -7.55 8.03 -0.98
CA ASP A 21 -8.77 7.35 -1.38
C ASP A 21 -8.45 6.18 -2.34
N GLU A 22 -9.46 5.35 -2.60
CA GLU A 22 -9.34 4.15 -3.43
C GLU A 22 -8.93 4.45 -4.87
N ALA A 23 -9.42 5.54 -5.46
CA ALA A 23 -9.06 5.91 -6.82
C ALA A 23 -7.60 6.39 -6.90
N GLY A 24 -7.15 7.13 -5.88
CA GLY A 24 -5.73 7.48 -5.71
C GLY A 24 -4.83 6.25 -5.57
N ALA A 25 -5.29 5.23 -4.84
CA ALA A 25 -4.56 3.97 -4.65
C ALA A 25 -4.35 3.23 -5.98
N ILE A 26 -5.43 3.05 -6.74
CA ILE A 26 -5.39 2.43 -8.07
C ILE A 26 -4.45 3.21 -8.98
N LYS A 27 -4.57 4.54 -8.99
CA LYS A 27 -3.72 5.39 -9.82
C LYS A 27 -2.23 5.20 -9.51
N VAL A 28 -1.85 5.20 -8.24
CA VAL A 28 -0.45 5.00 -7.82
C VAL A 28 0.06 3.64 -8.29
N LEU A 29 -0.72 2.57 -8.09
CA LEU A 29 -0.31 1.23 -8.53
C LEU A 29 -0.20 1.14 -10.05
N CYS A 30 -1.20 1.62 -10.78
CA CYS A 30 -1.21 1.61 -12.23
C CYS A 30 -0.02 2.40 -12.81
N ASP A 31 0.29 3.57 -12.25
CA ASP A 31 1.44 4.39 -12.66
C ASP A 31 2.77 3.67 -12.38
N TYR A 32 2.89 3.03 -11.21
CA TYR A 32 4.07 2.25 -10.81
C TYR A 32 4.32 1.04 -11.72
N CYS A 33 3.27 0.28 -12.03
CA CYS A 33 3.36 -0.94 -12.86
C CYS A 33 3.29 -0.66 -14.37
N GLY A 34 2.94 0.56 -14.79
CA GLY A 34 2.69 0.90 -16.19
C GLY A 34 1.38 0.32 -16.74
N TYR A 35 0.41 0.03 -15.86
CA TYR A 35 -0.92 -0.44 -16.22
C TYR A 35 -1.86 0.73 -16.53
N PRO A 36 -2.93 0.49 -17.31
CA PRO A 36 -3.93 1.52 -17.53
C PRO A 36 -4.74 1.78 -16.24
N ASP A 37 -5.21 3.02 -16.03
CA ASP A 37 -5.94 3.41 -14.81
C ASP A 37 -7.27 2.66 -14.58
N ASN A 38 -7.70 1.83 -15.54
CA ASN A 38 -8.91 1.00 -15.48
C ASN A 38 -8.61 -0.50 -15.30
N GLU A 39 -7.38 -0.87 -14.99
CA GLU A 39 -7.00 -2.26 -14.70
C GLU A 39 -7.69 -2.76 -13.43
N TYR A 40 -7.77 -1.91 -12.40
CA TYR A 40 -8.40 -2.22 -11.13
C TYR A 40 -9.65 -1.38 -10.89
N THR A 41 -10.55 -1.92 -10.09
CA THR A 41 -11.76 -1.26 -9.63
C THR A 41 -11.67 -0.92 -8.14
N SER A 42 -12.48 0.02 -7.66
CA SER A 42 -12.51 0.36 -6.22
C SER A 42 -12.92 -0.83 -5.34
N GLU A 43 -13.67 -1.80 -5.87
CA GLU A 43 -14.03 -3.02 -5.14
C GLU A 43 -12.82 -3.93 -4.85
N GLU A 44 -11.76 -3.77 -5.64
CA GLU A 44 -10.48 -4.46 -5.46
C GLU A 44 -9.53 -3.67 -4.55
N VAL A 45 -9.99 -2.54 -3.99
CA VAL A 45 -9.22 -1.75 -3.04
C VAL A 45 -9.78 -1.95 -1.64
N GLN A 46 -8.90 -2.31 -0.71
CA GLN A 46 -9.26 -2.53 0.68
C GLN A 46 -8.33 -1.78 1.60
N LEU A 47 -8.86 -1.23 2.69
CA LEU A 47 -8.01 -0.59 3.70
C LEU A 47 -7.21 -1.65 4.45
N VAL A 48 -5.90 -1.44 4.54
CA VAL A 48 -5.03 -2.28 5.34
C VAL A 48 -5.38 -2.10 6.81
N GLY A 49 -5.71 -3.20 7.49
CA GLY A 49 -6.06 -3.16 8.90
C GLY A 49 -4.87 -2.83 9.81
N ASP A 50 -5.13 -2.25 10.98
CA ASP A 50 -4.09 -1.81 11.94
C ASP A 50 -3.09 -2.91 12.30
N ARG A 51 -3.54 -4.17 12.37
CA ARG A 51 -2.65 -5.31 12.64
C ARG A 51 -1.47 -5.39 11.66
N TYR A 52 -1.72 -5.12 10.38
CA TYR A 52 -0.69 -5.16 9.35
C TYR A 52 0.07 -3.84 9.30
N LEU A 53 -0.61 -2.71 9.56
CA LEU A 53 0.03 -1.39 9.64
C LEU A 53 1.11 -1.30 10.71
N ASP A 54 0.88 -1.94 11.84
CA ASP A 54 1.78 -1.96 13.00
C ASP A 54 2.63 -3.24 13.05
N SER A 55 2.55 -4.09 12.03
CA SER A 55 3.38 -5.29 11.90
C SER A 55 4.83 -4.89 11.62
N ARG A 56 5.75 -5.48 12.38
CA ARG A 56 7.19 -5.45 12.08
C ARG A 56 7.66 -6.67 11.31
N GLU A 57 6.71 -7.40 10.73
CA GLU A 57 6.94 -8.61 9.99
C GLU A 57 6.38 -8.42 8.58
N ALA A 58 7.22 -8.63 7.58
CA ALA A 58 6.84 -8.66 6.17
C ALA A 58 7.24 -10.01 5.58
N PHE A 59 6.45 -10.49 4.62
CA PHE A 59 6.83 -11.70 3.89
C PHE A 59 7.79 -11.32 2.78
N ASP A 60 9.02 -11.84 2.84
CA ASP A 60 10.01 -11.68 1.80
C ASP A 60 9.80 -12.81 0.78
N THR A 61 9.40 -12.44 -0.43
CA THR A 61 9.08 -13.40 -1.50
C THR A 61 10.33 -13.99 -2.14
N ASP A 62 11.46 -13.30 -2.11
CA ASP A 62 12.75 -13.77 -2.64
C ASP A 62 13.34 -14.88 -1.75
N GLU A 63 13.33 -14.68 -0.43
CA GLU A 63 13.78 -15.65 0.56
C GLU A 63 12.69 -16.63 1.01
N GLY A 64 11.43 -16.40 0.63
CA GLY A 64 10.26 -17.23 0.95
C GLY A 64 9.98 -17.32 2.46
N LYS A 65 10.30 -16.27 3.21
CA LYS A 65 10.22 -16.26 4.68
C LYS A 65 9.74 -14.92 5.22
N VAL A 66 9.16 -14.96 6.41
CA VAL A 66 8.84 -13.73 7.14
C VAL A 66 10.13 -13.12 7.67
N VAL A 67 10.41 -11.88 7.27
CA VAL A 67 11.53 -11.07 7.75
C VAL A 67 11.02 -9.98 8.67
N LYS A 68 11.89 -9.53 9.57
CA LYS A 68 11.60 -8.35 10.38
C LYS A 68 11.96 -7.10 9.59
N VAL A 69 10.99 -6.20 9.45
CA VAL A 69 11.20 -4.88 8.86
C VAL A 69 11.60 -3.89 9.95
N ASP A 70 12.47 -2.95 9.59
CA ASP A 70 12.98 -1.93 10.51
C ASP A 70 11.87 -0.93 10.90
N LYS A 71 11.02 -0.59 9.92
CA LYS A 71 9.89 0.32 10.05
C LYS A 71 8.59 -0.39 9.71
N THR A 72 7.51 -0.04 10.42
CA THR A 72 6.17 -0.50 10.07
C THR A 72 5.60 0.31 8.90
N LEU A 73 4.53 -0.19 8.25
CA LEU A 73 3.83 0.56 7.21
C LEU A 73 3.31 1.91 7.75
N ARG A 74 2.89 1.97 9.01
CA ARG A 74 2.47 3.23 9.63
C ARG A 74 3.62 4.23 9.76
N GLU A 75 4.82 3.75 10.13
CA GLU A 75 6.01 4.59 10.25
C GLU A 75 6.45 5.11 8.88
N GLU A 76 6.53 4.23 7.87
CA GLU A 76 6.85 4.61 6.48
C GLU A 76 5.86 5.64 5.94
N MET A 77 4.55 5.43 6.16
CA MET A 77 3.53 6.37 5.75
C MET A 77 3.59 7.72 6.45
N ALA A 78 4.06 7.77 7.71
CA ALA A 78 4.20 9.02 8.44
C ALA A 78 5.32 9.90 7.87
N GLU A 79 6.26 9.31 7.13
CA GLU A 79 7.32 10.01 6.41
C GLU A 79 6.88 10.46 5.00
N LEU A 80 5.79 9.89 4.48
CA LEU A 80 5.23 10.26 3.18
C LEU A 80 4.40 11.53 3.26
N THR A 81 4.66 12.45 2.33
CA THR A 81 3.85 13.65 2.12
C THR A 81 2.87 13.52 0.96
N GLU A 82 3.03 12.50 0.13
CA GLU A 82 2.27 12.25 -1.10
C GLU A 82 1.99 10.75 -1.30
N PRO A 83 0.97 10.39 -2.10
CA PRO A 83 0.64 9.01 -2.40
C PRO A 83 1.80 8.27 -3.08
N ALA A 84 2.12 7.07 -2.61
CA ALA A 84 3.25 6.29 -3.10
C ALA A 84 3.02 4.78 -2.94
N TYR A 85 3.66 3.99 -3.79
CA TYR A 85 3.72 2.54 -3.64
C TYR A 85 4.55 2.19 -2.40
N LEU A 86 4.04 1.31 -1.53
CA LEU A 86 4.74 0.90 -0.30
C LEU A 86 5.47 -0.43 -0.51
N CYS A 87 4.71 -1.48 -0.78
CA CYS A 87 5.24 -2.82 -0.97
C CYS A 87 4.19 -3.72 -1.61
N GLY A 88 4.62 -4.88 -2.09
CA GLY A 88 3.72 -5.93 -2.55
C GLY A 88 4.40 -7.28 -2.45
N TRP A 89 3.63 -8.33 -2.62
CA TRP A 89 4.12 -9.71 -2.62
C TRP A 89 3.56 -10.47 -3.83
N GLU A 90 4.38 -11.30 -4.46
CA GLU A 90 3.96 -12.23 -5.53
C GLU A 90 3.81 -13.66 -5.01
#